data_AF-A0A1W9U6L2-F1
#
_entry.id   AF-A0A1W9U6L2-F1
#
_cell.length_a   1.000
_cell.length_b   1.000
_cell.length_c   1.000
_cell.angle_alpha   90.00
_cell.angle_beta   90.00
_cell.angle_gamma   90.00
#
_symmetry.space_group_name_H-M   'P 1'
#
loop_
_entity.id
_entity.type
_entity.pdbx_description
1 polymer ?
#
loop_
_entity_poly.entity_id
_entity_poly.type
_entity_poly.pdbx_seq_one_letter_code
_entity_poly.pdbx_strand_id
1 'polypeptide(L)'
;MAQNIDTLVLGCTHYPLLKPLLQEIMGNKITLVDSAQAITEKAGELLKNNNLLNGQQKSPEYSFYVTDLPIRFTSIGERILGRSLSNINVVKW
;
A
#
# COMPACT_ATOMS: atom_id res chain seq x y z
N MET A 1 13.06 19.88 17.35
CA MET A 1 11.80 19.53 16.64
C MET A 1 11.81 20.28 15.32
N ALA A 2 11.43 19.66 14.20
CA ALA A 2 11.39 20.33 12.90
C ALA A 2 10.33 21.44 12.94
N GLN A 3 10.74 22.62 13.40
CA GLN A 3 9.87 23.77 13.59
C GLN A 3 9.63 24.34 12.19
N ASN A 4 8.37 24.26 11.72
CA ASN A 4 7.84 24.82 10.47
C ASN A 4 7.78 23.89 9.24
N ILE A 5 7.54 22.59 9.39
CA ILE A 5 7.07 21.80 8.24
C ILE A 5 5.57 22.08 8.00
N ASP A 6 5.14 22.08 6.74
CA ASP A 6 3.73 22.12 6.33
C ASP A 6 3.26 20.76 5.77
N THR A 7 4.20 19.86 5.49
CA THR A 7 3.99 18.59 4.79
C THR A 7 4.87 17.52 5.41
N LEU A 8 4.29 16.34 5.63
CA LEU A 8 4.99 15.15 6.10
C LEU A 8 4.74 14.00 5.12
N VAL A 9 5.82 13.51 4.52
CA VAL A 9 5.78 12.33 3.66
C VAL A 9 5.81 11.07 4.52
N LEU A 10 4.83 10.19 4.32
CA LEU A 10 4.78 8.87 4.94
C LEU A 10 5.75 7.92 4.21
N GLY A 11 7.02 8.03 4.57
CA GLY A 11 8.15 7.36 3.87
C GLY A 11 8.31 5.87 4.14
N CYS A 12 7.44 5.25 4.96
CA CYS A 12 7.41 3.81 5.18
C CYS A 12 6.03 3.28 4.78
N THR A 13 6.01 2.14 4.08
CA THR A 13 4.78 1.48 3.58
C THR A 13 3.77 1.13 4.66
N HIS A 14 4.16 1.13 5.94
CA HIS A 14 3.29 0.84 7.08
C HIS A 14 2.57 2.07 7.64
N TYR A 15 3.09 3.28 7.42
CA TYR A 15 2.56 4.50 8.01
C TYR A 15 1.18 4.95 7.51
N PRO A 16 0.73 4.60 6.29
CA PRO A 16 -0.65 4.85 5.88
C PRO A 16 -1.69 4.27 6.85
N LEU A 17 -1.39 3.13 7.50
CA LEU A 17 -2.27 2.52 8.52
C LEU A 17 -2.43 3.39 9.77
N LEU A 18 -1.46 4.26 10.03
CA LEU A 18 -1.43 5.18 11.16
C LEU A 18 -1.82 6.60 10.75
N LYS A 19 -2.14 6.84 9.47
CA LYS A 19 -2.43 8.18 8.95
C LYS A 19 -3.46 8.95 9.78
N PRO A 20 -4.60 8.35 10.22
CA PRO A 20 -5.55 9.07 11.08
C PRO A 20 -4.95 9.54 12.40
N LEU A 21 -4.18 8.67 13.07
CA LEU A 21 -3.51 8.97 14.34
C LEU A 21 -2.40 10.02 14.15
N LEU A 22 -1.61 9.88 13.09
CA LEU A 22 -0.56 10.86 12.74
C LEU A 22 -1.17 12.22 12.43
N GLN A 23 -2.33 12.27 11.77
CA GLN A 23 -3.03 13.52 11.48
C GLN A 23 -3.52 14.21 12.76
N GLU A 24 -4.02 13.43 13.71
CA GLU A 24 -4.45 13.93 15.02
C GLU A 24 -3.28 14.53 15.80
N ILE A 25 -2.13 13.85 15.84
CA ILE A 25 -0.93 14.31 16.56
C ILE A 25 -0.31 15.55 15.90
N MET A 26 -0.23 15.58 14.57
CA MET A 26 0.41 16.67 13.81
C MET A 26 -0.50 17.89 13.64
N GLY A 27 -1.81 17.70 13.78
CA GLY A 27 -2.83 18.72 13.55
C GLY A 27 -3.15 18.95 12.07
N ASN A 28 -4.29 19.58 11.81
CA ASN A 28 -4.85 19.76 10.45
C ASN A 28 -4.06 20.73 9.55
N LYS A 29 -3.04 21.40 10.08
CA LYS A 29 -2.18 22.30 9.31
C LYS A 29 -1.08 21.55 8.54
N ILE A 30 -0.83 20.29 8.90
CA ILE A 30 0.19 19.46 8.26
C ILE A 30 -0.47 18.54 7.24
N THR A 31 -0.01 18.62 6.01
CA THR A 31 -0.41 17.73 4.92
C THR A 31 0.32 16.40 5.03
N LEU A 32 -0.42 15.30 5.20
CA LEU A 32 0.15 13.95 5.18
C LEU A 32 0.11 13.36 3.77
N VAL A 33 1.28 13.13 3.18
CA VAL A 33 1.43 12.56 1.83
C VAL A 33 1.67 11.05 1.93
N ASP A 34 0.77 10.27 1.31
CA ASP A 34 0.91 8.83 1.17
C ASP A 34 1.70 8.48 -0.10
N SER A 35 2.85 7.85 0.08
CA SER A 35 3.71 7.44 -1.04
C SER A 35 3.07 6.36 -1.92
N ALA A 36 2.15 5.55 -1.38
CA ALA A 36 1.48 4.50 -2.15
C ALA A 36 0.62 5.04 -3.29
N GLN A 37 -0.03 6.20 -3.09
CA GLN A 37 -0.84 6.84 -4.12
C GLN A 37 0.03 7.29 -5.30
N ALA A 38 1.09 8.04 -5.01
CA ALA A 38 2.02 8.53 -6.04
C ALA A 38 2.66 7.38 -6.83
N ILE A 39 3.03 6.29 -6.15
CA ILE A 39 3.60 5.10 -6.80
C ILE A 39 2.56 4.41 -7.70
N THR A 40 1.31 4.29 -7.24
CA THR A 40 0.23 3.64 -8.02
C THR A 40 -0.09 4.41 -9.29
N GLU A 41 -0.22 5.74 -9.19
CA GLU A 41 -0.43 6.62 -10.35
C GLU A 41 0.73 6.46 -11.34
N LYS A 42 1.98 6.48 -10.85
CA LYS A 42 3.15 6.35 -11.71
C LYS A 42 3.26 4.97 -12.38
N ALA A 43 2.94 3.90 -11.65
CA ALA A 43 2.89 2.55 -12.22
C ALA A 43 1.83 2.46 -13.32
N GLY A 44 0.66 3.06 -13.13
CA GLY A 44 -0.39 3.13 -14.15
C GLY A 44 0.04 3.86 -15.42
N GLU A 45 0.71 5.01 -15.28
CA GLU A 45 1.30 5.74 -16.41
C GLU A 45 2.32 4.90 -17.18
N LEU A 46 3.23 4.23 -16.46
CA LEU A 46 4.25 3.39 -17.08
C LEU A 46 3.61 2.23 -17.85
N LEU A 47 2.64 1.53 -17.25
CA LEU A 47 1.92 0.45 -17.94
C LEU A 47 1.20 0.96 -19.19
N LYS A 48 0.56 2.13 -19.11
CA LYS A 48 -0.11 2.76 -20.26
C LYS A 48 0.87 3.10 -21.38
N ASN A 49 1.97 3.78 -21.06
CA ASN A 49 2.96 4.23 -22.04
C ASN A 49 3.68 3.06 -22.72
N ASN A 50 3.78 1.92 -22.05
CA ASN A 50 4.37 0.70 -22.60
C ASN A 50 3.35 -0.25 -23.25
N ASN A 51 2.07 0.15 -23.38
CA ASN A 51 0.99 -0.70 -23.89
C ASN A 51 0.82 -2.04 -23.12
N LEU A 52 1.03 -2.01 -21.80
CA LEU A 52 0.96 -3.18 -20.90
C LEU A 52 -0.34 -3.23 -20.07
N LEU A 53 -1.30 -2.34 -20.33
CA LEU A 53 -2.58 -2.37 -19.62
C LEU A 53 -3.37 -3.64 -19.99
N ASN A 54 -3.90 -4.32 -18.97
CA ASN A 54 -4.77 -5.46 -19.18
C ASN A 54 -6.17 -5.00 -19.64
N GLY A 55 -6.50 -5.25 -20.90
CA GLY A 55 -7.81 -4.94 -21.49
C GLY A 55 -8.88 -6.02 -21.32
N GLN A 56 -8.57 -7.14 -20.65
CA GLN A 56 -9.52 -8.24 -20.48
C GLN A 56 -10.56 -7.90 -19.40
N GLN A 57 -11.84 -8.14 -19.71
CA GLN A 57 -12.91 -8.11 -18.71
C GLN A 57 -13.01 -9.45 -17.97
N LYS A 58 -11.92 -9.82 -17.29
CA LYS A 58 -11.89 -10.98 -16.39
C LYS A 58 -11.54 -10.51 -14.99
N SER A 59 -12.13 -11.17 -13.99
CA SER A 59 -11.74 -10.96 -12.61
C SER A 59 -10.24 -11.27 -12.46
N PRO A 60 -9.46 -10.38 -11.84
CA PRO A 60 -8.04 -10.61 -11.62
C PRO A 60 -7.84 -11.75 -10.61
N GLU A 61 -6.86 -12.60 -10.87
CA GLU A 61 -6.36 -13.56 -9.90
C GLU A 61 -5.14 -12.97 -9.18
N TYR A 62 -5.13 -13.06 -7.86
CA TYR A 62 -4.01 -12.60 -7.04
C TYR A 62 -3.31 -13.82 -6.44
N SER A 63 -1.98 -13.79 -6.40
CA SER A 63 -1.16 -14.77 -5.69
C SER A 63 -0.18 -14.03 -4.80
N PHE A 64 -0.10 -14.42 -3.54
CA PHE A 64 0.76 -13.81 -2.53
C PHE A 64 1.86 -14.79 -2.15
N TYR A 65 3.10 -14.30 -2.07
CA TYR A 65 4.26 -15.11 -1.73
C TYR A 65 4.94 -14.51 -0.49
N VAL A 66 5.17 -15.34 0.52
CA VAL A 66 5.76 -14.93 1.80
C VAL A 66 6.90 -15.87 2.16
N THR A 67 7.92 -15.35 2.84
CA THR A 67 9.07 -16.15 3.30
C THR A 67 8.83 -16.82 4.66
N ASP A 68 7.78 -16.41 5.38
CA ASP A 68 7.52 -16.83 6.77
C ASP A 68 6.00 -16.94 7.07
N LEU A 69 5.64 -17.05 8.35
CA LEU A 69 4.32 -17.16 9.00
C LEU A 69 3.11 -16.70 8.16
N PRO A 70 2.54 -17.57 7.30
CA PRO A 70 1.44 -17.21 6.41
C PRO A 70 0.19 -16.78 7.17
N ILE A 71 -0.09 -17.37 8.34
CA ILE A 71 -1.28 -17.05 9.15
C ILE A 71 -1.29 -15.58 9.62
N ARG A 72 -0.14 -15.05 10.04
CA ARG A 72 -0.03 -13.65 10.47
C ARG A 72 -0.14 -12.69 9.29
N PHE A 73 0.39 -13.09 8.13
CA PHE A 73 0.27 -12.30 6.91
C PHE A 73 -1.19 -12.21 6.45
N THR A 74 -1.93 -13.32 6.44
CA THR A 74 -3.34 -13.34 6.05
C THR A 74 -4.17 -12.39 6.91
N SER A 75 -4.07 -12.49 8.24
CA SER A 75 -4.90 -11.68 9.13
C SER A 75 -4.66 -10.18 8.99
N ILE A 76 -3.40 -9.76 8.84
CA ILE A 76 -3.05 -8.35 8.63
C ILE A 76 -3.46 -7.91 7.23
N GLY A 77 -3.13 -8.69 6.20
CA GLY A 77 -3.41 -8.36 4.81
C GLY A 77 -4.90 -8.23 4.52
N GLU A 78 -5.73 -9.14 5.03
CA GLU A 78 -7.19 -9.07 4.87
C GLU A 78 -7.78 -7.82 5.53
N ARG A 79 -7.28 -7.44 6.72
CA ARG A 79 -7.73 -6.23 7.42
C ARG A 79 -7.34 -4.96 6.66
N ILE A 80 -6.15 -4.92 6.07
CA ILE A 80 -5.67 -3.76 5.30
C ILE A 80 -6.42 -3.66 3.96
N LEU A 81 -6.62 -4.77 3.26
CA LEU A 81 -7.20 -4.80 1.92
C LEU A 81 -8.73 -4.85 1.92
N GLY A 82 -9.36 -5.07 3.07
CA GLY A 82 -10.82 -5.14 3.19
C GLY A 82 -11.46 -6.30 2.43
N ARG A 83 -10.69 -7.34 2.10
CA ARG A 83 -11.13 -8.53 1.35
C ARG A 83 -10.34 -9.75 1.77
N SER A 84 -10.92 -10.94 1.56
CA SER A 84 -10.19 -12.18 1.83
C SER A 84 -9.02 -12.37 0.88
N LEU A 85 -7.92 -12.93 1.39
CA LEU A 85 -6.74 -13.27 0.60
C LEU A 85 -6.71 -14.76 0.32
N SER A 86 -6.81 -15.11 -0.97
CA SER A 86 -6.61 -16.45 -1.48
C SER A 86 -5.18 -16.62 -2.03
N ASN A 87 -4.77 -17.86 -2.27
CA ASN A 87 -3.51 -18.21 -2.97
C ASN A 87 -2.24 -17.65 -2.29
N ILE A 88 -2.05 -17.96 -1.01
CA ILE A 88 -0.87 -17.57 -0.22
C ILE A 88 0.12 -18.73 -0.19
N ASN A 89 1.34 -18.50 -0.67
CA ASN A 89 2.38 -19.52 -0.79
C ASN A 89 3.60 -19.14 0.06
N VAL A 90 4.11 -20.11 0.83
CA VAL A 90 5.38 -19.95 1.56
C VAL A 90 6.53 -20.36 0.64
N VAL A 91 7.49 -19.45 0.42
CA VAL A 91 8.67 -19.69 -0.40
C VAL A 91 9.89 -19.84 0.50
N LYS A 92 10.58 -20.97 0.38
CA LYS A 92 11.87 -21.23 1.04
C LYS A 92 12.97 -21.25 -0.02
N TRP A 93 14.07 -20.60 0.29
CA TRP A 93 15.28 -20.57 -0.54
C TRP A 93 16.17 -21.76 -0.21
#